data_AF-A0A7S0QMY2-F1
#
_entry.id   AF-A0A7S0QMY2-F1
#
_cell.length_a   1.000
_cell.length_b   1.000
_cell.length_c   1.000
_cell.angle_alpha   90.00
_cell.angle_beta   90.00
_cell.angle_gamma   90.00
#
_symmetry.space_group_name_H-M   'P 1'
#
loop_
_entity.id
_entity.type
_entity.pdbx_description
1 polymer ?
#
loop_
_entity_poly.entity_id
_entity_poly.type
_entity_poly.pdbx_seq_one_letter_code
_entity_poly.pdbx_strand_id
1 'polypeptide(L)'
;MQRCAPDLLCLFVRPKALQYSTFVQLMETIVQFVQDPEEFYNQVKSLSIRHIKYGVKAEYVKYFGVVLTNVLGNMLGLDFTEQAKLAWAYAWGGVSRCIAECLSIGSNLITVALVAGDVIELERALTLAPRGQRADWVTRVQVHDSVVSPLYWAVKDGMVDMARVMIRDLLAIRADRDAYYYGRDRLWTVHPDIISVLCSLCPELLEDLLDGLLWHSASVESGRVRVNYYVREVYGDPDDFHDAWDAPFAVLALQGPTTLFVHPLVEKVLDLKWKLFARTYFLVMEFW
;
A
#
# COMPACT_ATOMS: atom_id res chain seq x y z
N MET A 1 -6.36 -21.47 21.97
CA MET A 1 -7.10 -20.98 20.79
C MET A 1 -8.24 -21.92 20.39
N GLN A 2 -7.96 -23.17 20.04
CA GLN A 2 -8.93 -24.14 19.50
C GLN A 2 -10.22 -24.34 20.34
N ARG A 3 -10.16 -24.18 21.67
CA ARG A 3 -11.33 -24.28 22.55
C ARG A 3 -12.03 -22.95 22.82
N CYS A 4 -11.34 -21.82 22.69
CA CYS A 4 -11.84 -20.50 23.12
C CYS A 4 -12.31 -19.64 21.93
N ALA A 5 -11.72 -19.83 20.75
CA ALA A 5 -12.03 -19.10 19.53
C ALA A 5 -11.60 -19.96 18.32
N PRO A 6 -12.38 -21.02 17.99
CA PRO A 6 -12.04 -21.95 16.91
C PRO A 6 -11.99 -21.26 15.53
N ASP A 7 -12.82 -20.24 15.32
CA ASP A 7 -12.86 -19.49 14.06
C ASP A 7 -11.56 -18.75 13.76
N LEU A 8 -10.72 -18.50 14.77
CA LEU A 8 -9.43 -17.84 14.62
C LEU A 8 -8.30 -18.79 14.20
N LEU A 9 -8.56 -20.10 14.07
CA LEU A 9 -7.56 -21.07 13.64
C LEU A 9 -7.10 -20.84 12.20
N CYS A 10 -7.92 -20.22 11.36
CA CYS A 10 -7.54 -19.86 9.99
C CYS A 10 -6.38 -18.86 9.93
N LEU A 11 -6.09 -18.14 11.02
CA LEU A 11 -4.95 -17.21 11.12
C LEU A 11 -3.62 -17.93 11.42
N PHE A 12 -3.66 -19.19 11.85
CA PHE A 12 -2.49 -19.97 12.28
C PHE A 12 -2.04 -20.96 11.19
N VAL A 13 -1.77 -20.45 9.98
CA VAL A 13 -1.42 -21.27 8.80
C VAL A 13 0.03 -21.77 8.78
N ARG A 14 0.91 -21.20 9.61
CA ARG A 14 2.34 -21.55 9.61
C ARG A 14 2.60 -22.88 10.32
N PRO A 15 3.66 -23.63 9.95
CA PRO A 15 4.08 -24.83 10.67
C PRO A 15 4.29 -24.59 12.17
N LYS A 16 3.95 -25.59 13.01
CA LYS A 16 4.05 -25.51 14.48
C LYS A 16 5.43 -25.11 14.99
N ALA A 17 6.51 -25.55 14.32
CA ALA A 17 7.87 -25.20 14.69
C ALA A 17 8.13 -23.68 14.61
N LEU A 18 7.61 -23.02 13.56
CA LEU A 18 7.71 -21.57 13.42
C LEU A 18 6.80 -20.86 14.43
N GLN A 19 5.60 -21.40 14.69
CA GLN A 19 4.71 -20.86 15.71
C GLN A 19 5.34 -20.89 17.10
N TYR A 20 6.13 -21.93 17.43
CA TYR A 20 6.88 -22.00 18.67
C TYR A 20 7.89 -20.85 18.79
N SER A 21 8.71 -20.61 17.76
CA SER A 21 9.65 -19.48 17.78
C SER A 21 8.94 -18.14 17.91
N THR A 22 7.79 -17.96 17.24
CA THR A 22 6.98 -16.74 17.36
C THR A 22 6.38 -16.60 18.76
N PHE A 23 6.01 -17.70 19.41
CA PHE A 23 5.53 -17.68 20.79
C PHE A 23 6.63 -17.25 21.77
N VAL A 24 7.87 -17.71 21.60
CA VAL A 24 9.01 -17.27 22.44
C VAL A 24 9.25 -15.76 22.26
N GLN A 25 9.27 -15.27 21.02
CA GLN A 25 9.40 -13.84 20.72
C GLN A 25 8.26 -13.01 21.34
N LEU A 26 7.04 -13.56 21.37
CA LEU A 26 5.92 -12.90 22.04
C LEU A 26 6.15 -12.78 23.55
N MET A 27 6.68 -13.81 24.20
CA MET A 27 7.00 -13.75 25.63
C MET A 27 8.04 -12.67 25.91
N GLU A 28 9.10 -12.60 25.10
CA GLU A 28 10.11 -11.53 25.17
C GLU A 28 9.47 -10.14 24.98
N THR A 29 8.57 -10.02 24.01
CA THR A 29 7.84 -8.77 23.72
C THR A 29 7.00 -8.30 24.92
N ILE A 30 6.34 -9.23 25.64
CA ILE A 30 5.56 -8.90 26.84
C ILE A 30 6.47 -8.45 27.98
N VAL A 31 7.60 -9.13 28.17
CA VAL A 31 8.60 -8.74 29.18
C VAL A 31 9.20 -7.37 28.86
N GLN A 32 9.50 -7.11 27.59
CA GLN A 32 10.04 -5.84 27.13
C GLN A 32 9.08 -4.68 27.41
N PHE A 33 7.78 -4.85 27.19
CA PHE A 33 6.79 -3.82 27.56
C PHE A 33 6.88 -3.42 29.04
N VAL A 34 7.14 -4.38 29.94
CA VAL A 34 7.25 -4.11 31.38
C VAL A 34 8.58 -3.40 31.71
N GLN A 35 9.66 -3.73 31.01
CA GLN A 35 11.00 -3.18 31.25
C GLN A 35 11.17 -1.78 30.65
N ASP A 36 10.71 -1.59 29.42
CA ASP A 36 10.83 -0.36 28.65
C ASP A 36 9.60 -0.18 27.74
N PRO A 37 8.53 0.46 28.27
CA PRO A 37 7.32 0.70 27.50
C PRO A 37 7.56 1.55 26.24
N GLU A 38 8.48 2.52 26.28
CA GLU A 38 8.71 3.47 25.18
C GLU A 38 9.34 2.76 23.98
N GLU A 39 10.37 1.95 24.21
CA GLU A 39 10.98 1.14 23.17
C GLU A 39 9.98 0.10 22.60
N PHE A 40 9.17 -0.51 23.47
CA PHE A 40 8.09 -1.40 23.02
C PHE A 40 7.12 -0.69 22.06
N TYR A 41 6.73 0.57 22.34
CA TYR A 41 5.85 1.34 21.46
C TYR A 41 6.46 1.57 20.07
N ASN A 42 7.78 1.68 19.96
CA ASN A 42 8.42 1.79 18.64
C ASN A 42 8.37 0.47 17.86
N GLN A 43 8.56 -0.66 18.54
CA GLN A 43 8.57 -1.97 17.91
C GLN A 43 7.16 -2.45 17.52
N VAL A 44 6.14 -2.14 18.34
CA VAL A 44 4.75 -2.59 18.13
C VAL A 44 4.14 -2.02 16.85
N LYS A 45 4.64 -0.88 16.35
CA LYS A 45 4.17 -0.25 15.09
C LYS A 45 4.35 -1.19 13.90
N SER A 46 5.58 -1.66 13.67
CA SER A 46 5.90 -2.58 12.58
C SER A 46 5.18 -3.93 12.71
N LEU A 47 5.02 -4.40 13.95
CA LEU A 47 4.28 -5.61 14.27
C LEU A 47 2.80 -5.46 13.89
N SER A 48 2.19 -4.32 14.24
CA SER A 48 0.78 -4.05 13.98
C SER A 48 0.47 -3.95 12.50
N ILE A 49 1.37 -3.35 11.69
CA ILE A 49 1.23 -3.33 10.23
C ILE A 49 1.16 -4.76 9.66
N ARG A 50 2.02 -5.67 10.13
CA ARG A 50 1.97 -7.08 9.73
C ARG A 50 0.66 -7.75 10.15
N HIS A 51 0.17 -7.44 11.36
CA HIS A 51 -1.10 -7.99 11.86
C HIS A 51 -2.31 -7.50 11.06
N ILE A 52 -2.31 -6.24 10.60
CA ILE A 52 -3.30 -5.74 9.65
C ILE A 52 -3.27 -6.58 8.38
N LYS A 53 -2.08 -6.82 7.81
CA LYS A 53 -1.94 -7.66 6.61
C LYS A 53 -2.44 -9.09 6.80
N TYR A 54 -2.32 -9.64 8.00
CA TYR A 54 -2.84 -10.97 8.34
C TYR A 54 -4.34 -11.00 8.62
N GLY A 55 -5.03 -9.84 8.59
CA GLY A 55 -6.45 -9.74 8.91
C GLY A 55 -6.78 -9.87 10.39
N VAL A 56 -5.82 -9.60 11.26
CA VAL A 56 -6.05 -9.61 12.71
C VAL A 56 -6.83 -8.35 13.09
N LYS A 57 -8.01 -8.55 13.67
CA LYS A 57 -8.81 -7.45 14.22
C LYS A 57 -8.42 -7.15 15.67
N ALA A 58 -8.57 -5.90 16.08
CA ALA A 58 -8.34 -5.47 17.46
C ALA A 58 -9.12 -6.32 18.49
N GLU A 59 -10.35 -6.72 18.16
CA GLU A 59 -11.19 -7.58 19.00
C GLU A 59 -10.63 -9.01 19.21
N TYR A 60 -9.73 -9.49 18.35
CA TYR A 60 -9.16 -10.83 18.46
C TYR A 60 -8.06 -10.89 19.54
N VAL A 61 -7.38 -9.77 19.79
CA VAL A 61 -6.23 -9.69 20.70
C VAL A 61 -6.63 -10.10 22.12
N LYS A 62 -7.82 -9.73 22.60
CA LYS A 62 -8.29 -10.07 23.95
C LYS A 62 -8.38 -11.59 24.21
N TYR A 63 -8.75 -12.37 23.19
CA TYR A 63 -8.88 -13.83 23.33
C TYR A 63 -7.53 -14.50 23.56
N PHE A 64 -6.47 -13.94 22.98
CA PHE A 64 -5.13 -14.47 23.16
C PHE A 64 -4.67 -14.38 24.63
N GLY A 65 -4.98 -13.28 25.32
CA GLY A 65 -4.66 -13.11 26.75
C GLY A 65 -5.27 -14.19 27.64
N VAL A 66 -6.55 -14.53 27.41
CA VAL A 66 -7.24 -15.61 28.14
C VAL A 66 -6.52 -16.95 27.91
N VAL A 67 -6.14 -17.24 26.67
CA VAL A 67 -5.42 -18.46 26.33
C VAL A 67 -4.05 -18.49 26.99
N LEU A 68 -3.29 -17.38 26.93
CA LEU A 68 -1.95 -17.28 27.52
C LEU A 68 -1.98 -17.53 29.03
N THR A 69 -2.86 -16.85 29.76
CA THR A 69 -3.00 -17.02 31.21
C THR A 69 -3.37 -18.45 31.58
N ASN A 70 -4.27 -19.09 30.83
CA ASN A 70 -4.63 -20.49 31.06
C ASN A 70 -3.47 -21.45 30.80
N VAL A 71 -2.67 -21.20 29.76
CA VAL A 71 -1.47 -22.01 29.45
C VAL A 71 -0.43 -21.87 30.56
N LEU A 72 -0.14 -20.64 31.01
CA LEU A 72 0.79 -20.39 32.10
C LEU A 72 0.34 -21.05 33.40
N GLY A 73 -0.95 -20.94 33.76
CA GLY A 73 -1.51 -21.60 34.94
C GLY A 73 -1.39 -23.13 34.89
N ASN A 74 -1.64 -23.73 33.72
CA ASN A 74 -1.49 -25.18 33.56
C ASN A 74 -0.03 -25.64 33.61
N MET A 75 0.91 -24.84 33.09
CA MET A 75 2.34 -25.22 33.06
C MET A 75 3.05 -25.01 34.39
N LEU A 76 2.73 -23.93 35.10
CA LEU A 76 3.39 -23.54 36.35
C LEU A 76 2.68 -24.11 37.59
N GLY A 77 1.41 -24.52 37.47
CA GLY A 77 0.66 -25.15 38.55
C GLY A 77 0.62 -24.28 39.80
N LEU A 78 1.16 -24.79 40.91
CA LEU A 78 1.18 -24.10 42.20
C LEU A 78 2.06 -22.84 42.20
N ASP A 79 3.03 -22.75 41.30
CA ASP A 79 3.91 -21.57 41.17
C ASP A 79 3.22 -20.39 40.48
N PHE A 80 2.07 -20.62 39.82
CA PHE A 80 1.25 -19.55 39.25
C PHE A 80 0.34 -18.92 40.31
N THR A 81 0.95 -18.25 41.27
CA THR A 81 0.24 -17.56 42.34
C THR A 81 -0.74 -16.52 41.80
N GLU A 82 -1.73 -16.12 42.60
CA GLU A 82 -2.64 -15.02 42.21
C GLU A 82 -1.89 -13.71 41.94
N GLN A 83 -0.75 -13.47 42.61
CA GLN A 83 0.12 -12.32 42.32
C GLN A 83 0.76 -12.44 40.92
N ALA A 84 1.29 -13.62 40.57
CA ALA A 84 1.86 -13.86 39.24
C ALA A 84 0.79 -13.68 38.16
N LYS A 85 -0.40 -14.23 38.37
CA LYS A 85 -1.55 -14.10 37.47
C LYS A 85 -1.97 -12.64 37.25
N LEU A 86 -2.05 -11.83 38.31
CA LEU A 86 -2.34 -10.40 38.20
C LEU A 86 -1.23 -9.63 37.46
N ALA A 87 0.05 -9.95 37.71
CA ALA A 87 1.18 -9.34 37.01
C ALA A 87 1.14 -9.64 35.50
N TRP A 88 0.91 -10.90 35.12
CA TRP A 88 0.75 -11.29 33.71
C TRP A 88 -0.47 -10.64 33.06
N ALA A 89 -1.59 -10.53 33.78
CA ALA A 89 -2.77 -9.83 33.28
C ALA A 89 -2.51 -8.34 33.05
N TYR A 90 -1.76 -7.69 33.94
CA TYR A 90 -1.34 -6.29 33.78
C TYR A 90 -0.43 -6.11 32.56
N ALA A 91 0.62 -6.94 32.43
CA ALA A 91 1.57 -6.88 31.33
C ALA A 91 0.86 -7.10 29.97
N TRP A 92 0.03 -8.14 29.88
CA TRP A 92 -0.77 -8.39 28.68
C TRP A 92 -1.78 -7.28 28.41
N GLY A 93 -2.42 -6.72 29.45
CA GLY A 93 -3.35 -5.61 29.33
C GLY A 93 -2.69 -4.37 28.70
N GLY A 94 -1.43 -4.08 29.05
CA GLY A 94 -0.65 -3.03 28.40
C GLY A 94 -0.36 -3.32 26.92
N VAL A 95 0.28 -4.46 26.64
CA VAL A 95 0.63 -4.89 25.27
C VAL A 95 -0.60 -4.92 24.35
N SER A 96 -1.69 -5.53 24.82
CA SER A 96 -2.91 -5.71 24.02
C SER A 96 -3.59 -4.39 23.70
N ARG A 97 -3.59 -3.41 24.61
CA ARG A 97 -4.10 -2.05 24.32
C ARG A 97 -3.32 -1.40 23.19
N CYS A 98 -1.99 -1.44 23.26
CA CYS A 98 -1.12 -0.82 22.25
C CYS A 98 -1.34 -1.43 20.86
N ILE A 99 -1.39 -2.77 20.79
CA ILE A 99 -1.65 -3.48 19.53
C ILE A 99 -3.06 -3.17 19.02
N ALA A 100 -4.08 -3.26 19.89
CA ALA A 100 -5.47 -3.03 19.50
C ALA A 100 -5.69 -1.61 18.96
N GLU A 101 -5.06 -0.61 19.58
CA GLU A 101 -5.08 0.78 19.12
C GLU A 101 -4.44 0.92 17.73
N CYS A 102 -3.24 0.38 17.52
CA CYS A 102 -2.59 0.41 16.21
C CYS A 102 -3.42 -0.29 15.13
N LEU A 103 -4.02 -1.43 15.45
CA LEU A 103 -4.90 -2.17 14.55
C LEU A 103 -6.15 -1.35 14.20
N SER A 104 -6.76 -0.68 15.17
CA SER A 104 -7.94 0.15 14.95
C SER A 104 -7.63 1.36 14.07
N ILE A 105 -6.46 1.99 14.24
CA ILE A 105 -6.03 3.15 13.44
C ILE A 105 -5.72 2.74 12.00
N GLY A 106 -5.02 1.62 11.82
CA GLY A 106 -4.59 1.16 10.49
C GLY A 106 -5.63 0.36 9.70
N SER A 107 -6.79 0.06 10.29
CA SER A 107 -7.89 -0.64 9.62
C SER A 107 -8.91 0.37 9.07
N ASN A 108 -8.80 0.72 7.79
CA ASN A 108 -9.85 1.40 7.05
C ASN A 108 -10.54 0.40 6.11
N LEU A 109 -11.62 0.82 5.44
CA LEU A 109 -12.39 -0.09 4.58
C LEU A 109 -11.56 -0.65 3.42
N ILE A 110 -10.57 0.10 2.92
CA ILE A 110 -9.66 -0.36 1.87
C ILE A 110 -8.73 -1.46 2.37
N THR A 111 -8.11 -1.27 3.55
CA THR A 111 -7.21 -2.29 4.11
C THR A 111 -7.98 -3.55 4.49
N VAL A 112 -9.22 -3.42 4.95
CA VAL A 112 -10.10 -4.58 5.19
C VAL A 112 -10.42 -5.33 3.89
N ALA A 113 -10.77 -4.63 2.81
CA ALA A 113 -11.02 -5.26 1.52
C ALA A 113 -9.77 -5.95 0.96
N LEU A 114 -8.59 -5.32 1.10
CA LEU A 114 -7.30 -5.89 0.69
C LEU A 114 -6.98 -7.19 1.41
N VAL A 115 -7.14 -7.22 2.74
CA VAL A 115 -6.99 -8.45 3.53
C VAL A 115 -7.92 -9.55 3.02
N ALA A 116 -9.16 -9.19 2.70
CA ALA A 116 -10.17 -10.15 2.27
C ALA A 116 -9.93 -10.66 0.83
N GLY A 117 -9.10 -9.99 0.03
CA GLY A 117 -8.99 -10.33 -1.39
C GLY A 117 -10.26 -10.01 -2.18
N ASP A 118 -11.13 -9.13 -1.68
CA ASP A 118 -12.41 -8.79 -2.30
C ASP A 118 -12.36 -7.46 -3.07
N VAL A 119 -12.40 -7.56 -4.40
CA VAL A 119 -12.38 -6.40 -5.31
C VAL A 119 -13.68 -5.59 -5.23
N ILE A 120 -14.82 -6.23 -5.03
CA ILE A 120 -16.13 -5.55 -4.97
C ILE A 120 -16.21 -4.72 -3.70
N GLU A 121 -15.76 -5.27 -2.57
CA GLU A 121 -15.69 -4.50 -1.33
C GLU A 121 -14.65 -3.39 -1.38
N LEU A 122 -13.55 -3.57 -2.12
CA LEU A 122 -12.60 -2.49 -2.37
C LEU A 122 -13.24 -1.33 -3.13
N GLU A 123 -13.99 -1.61 -4.20
CA GLU A 123 -14.73 -0.59 -4.94
C GLU A 123 -15.73 0.15 -4.05
N ARG A 124 -16.50 -0.59 -3.23
CA ARG A 124 -17.42 0.00 -2.25
C ARG A 124 -16.67 0.87 -1.24
N ALA A 125 -15.57 0.39 -0.68
CA ALA A 125 -14.74 1.13 0.26
C ALA A 125 -14.27 2.47 -0.33
N LEU A 126 -13.85 2.48 -1.59
CA LEU A 126 -13.45 3.70 -2.30
C LEU A 126 -14.62 4.69 -2.43
N THR A 127 -15.84 4.22 -2.72
CA THR A 127 -17.02 5.10 -2.77
C THR A 127 -17.39 5.73 -1.43
N LEU A 128 -17.05 5.07 -0.32
CA LEU A 128 -17.34 5.52 1.04
C LEU A 128 -16.22 6.41 1.61
N ALA A 129 -15.09 6.56 0.90
CA ALA A 129 -14.00 7.39 1.35
C ALA A 129 -14.46 8.87 1.52
N PRO A 130 -14.06 9.54 2.61
CA PRO A 130 -14.39 10.95 2.81
C PRO A 130 -13.90 11.83 1.65
N ARG A 131 -14.63 12.93 1.39
CA ARG A 131 -14.28 13.91 0.36
C ARG A 131 -12.84 14.41 0.54
N GLY A 132 -12.08 14.48 -0.54
CA GLY A 132 -10.68 14.90 -0.53
C GLY A 132 -9.69 13.89 0.04
N GLN A 133 -10.14 12.84 0.74
CA GLN A 133 -9.27 11.83 1.37
C GLN A 133 -9.15 10.53 0.58
N ARG A 134 -9.93 10.38 -0.50
CA ARG A 134 -9.95 9.15 -1.31
C ARG A 134 -8.56 8.77 -1.85
N ALA A 135 -7.79 9.76 -2.33
CA ALA A 135 -6.42 9.51 -2.78
C ALA A 135 -5.48 9.11 -1.63
N ASP A 136 -5.66 9.69 -0.45
CA ASP A 136 -4.91 9.33 0.75
C ASP A 136 -5.20 7.90 1.16
N TRP A 137 -6.45 7.48 1.18
CA TRP A 137 -6.81 6.12 1.54
C TRP A 137 -6.13 5.05 0.68
N VAL A 138 -5.85 5.35 -0.60
CA VAL A 138 -5.18 4.42 -1.52
C VAL A 138 -3.64 4.49 -1.40
N THR A 139 -3.08 5.67 -1.16
CA THR A 139 -1.62 5.91 -1.18
C THR A 139 -0.97 5.88 0.20
N ARG A 140 -1.71 6.18 1.27
CA ARG A 140 -1.19 6.40 2.62
C ARG A 140 -2.25 6.15 3.69
N VAL A 141 -2.02 5.12 4.49
CA VAL A 141 -2.68 4.88 5.77
C VAL A 141 -1.64 5.13 6.87
N GLN A 142 -1.88 6.19 7.65
CA GLN A 142 -1.01 6.54 8.78
C GLN A 142 -1.35 5.64 9.97
N VAL A 143 -0.33 4.97 10.51
CA VAL A 143 -0.41 4.20 11.75
C VAL A 143 0.66 4.75 12.68
N HIS A 144 0.28 5.68 13.57
CA HIS A 144 1.20 6.48 14.38
C HIS A 144 2.21 7.24 13.50
N ASP A 145 3.51 6.96 13.58
CA ASP A 145 4.55 7.58 12.75
C ASP A 145 4.89 6.75 11.49
N SER A 146 4.28 5.57 11.35
CA SER A 146 4.49 4.68 10.22
C SER A 146 3.41 4.88 9.15
N VAL A 147 3.79 4.68 7.90
CA VAL A 147 2.88 4.77 6.75
C VAL A 147 2.81 3.43 6.03
N VAL A 148 1.60 2.99 5.73
CA VAL A 148 1.33 1.88 4.81
C VAL A 148 0.71 2.45 3.55
N SER A 149 1.16 2.02 2.37
CA SER A 149 0.47 2.31 1.11
C SER A 149 -0.34 1.09 0.68
N PRO A 150 -1.68 1.16 0.68
CA PRO A 150 -2.55 0.12 0.15
C PRO A 150 -2.24 -0.24 -1.31
N LEU A 151 -1.93 0.75 -2.15
CA LEU A 151 -1.52 0.51 -3.53
C LEU A 151 -0.22 -0.31 -3.62
N TYR A 152 0.84 0.11 -2.93
CA TYR A 152 2.11 -0.63 -2.94
C TYR A 152 2.00 -1.98 -2.24
N TRP A 153 1.10 -2.12 -1.28
CA TRP A 153 0.78 -3.43 -0.72
C TRP A 153 0.20 -4.34 -1.81
N ALA A 154 -0.87 -3.93 -2.48
CA ALA A 154 -1.47 -4.75 -3.54
C ALA A 154 -0.47 -5.13 -4.63
N VAL A 155 0.34 -4.18 -5.09
CA VAL A 155 1.38 -4.45 -6.12
C VAL A 155 2.42 -5.44 -5.62
N LYS A 156 2.96 -5.27 -4.41
CA LYS A 156 4.00 -6.15 -3.86
C LYS A 156 3.51 -7.56 -3.56
N ASP A 157 2.24 -7.70 -3.20
CA ASP A 157 1.61 -8.98 -2.91
C ASP A 157 1.00 -9.61 -4.19
N GLY A 158 1.15 -8.99 -5.37
CA GLY A 158 0.65 -9.52 -6.65
C GLY A 158 -0.87 -9.48 -6.81
N MET A 159 -1.56 -8.61 -6.06
CA MET A 159 -3.02 -8.42 -6.11
C MET A 159 -3.39 -7.49 -7.27
N VAL A 160 -3.14 -7.94 -8.50
CA VAL A 160 -3.22 -7.14 -9.73
C VAL A 160 -4.58 -6.46 -9.90
N ASP A 161 -5.68 -7.17 -9.73
CA ASP A 161 -7.03 -6.60 -9.93
C ASP A 161 -7.35 -5.50 -8.91
N MET A 162 -6.89 -5.64 -7.67
CA MET A 162 -7.06 -4.61 -6.65
C MET A 162 -6.23 -3.37 -6.93
N ALA A 163 -4.96 -3.58 -7.31
CA ALA A 163 -4.08 -2.48 -7.71
C ALA A 163 -4.62 -1.75 -8.95
N ARG A 164 -5.18 -2.49 -9.92
CA ARG A 164 -5.87 -1.94 -11.10
C ARG A 164 -7.03 -1.03 -10.72
N VAL A 165 -7.93 -1.49 -9.85
CA VAL A 165 -9.05 -0.67 -9.34
C VAL A 165 -8.53 0.59 -8.66
N MET A 166 -7.49 0.47 -7.83
CA MET A 166 -6.89 1.61 -7.13
C MET A 166 -6.24 2.63 -8.08
N ILE A 167 -5.47 2.18 -9.08
CA ILE A 167 -4.83 3.06 -10.08
C ILE A 167 -5.90 3.79 -10.90
N ARG A 168 -6.88 3.05 -11.43
CA ARG A 168 -7.98 3.64 -12.22
C ARG A 168 -8.79 4.63 -11.40
N ASP A 169 -9.04 4.34 -10.12
CA ASP A 169 -9.79 5.23 -9.25
C ASP A 169 -9.01 6.51 -8.91
N LEU A 170 -7.72 6.38 -8.59
CA LEU A 170 -6.84 7.53 -8.34
C LEU A 170 -6.76 8.46 -9.53
N LEU A 171 -6.68 7.91 -10.74
CA LEU A 171 -6.48 8.66 -11.97
C LEU A 171 -7.77 9.00 -12.69
N ALA A 172 -8.92 8.61 -12.15
CA ALA A 172 -10.21 9.04 -12.66
C ALA A 172 -10.37 10.55 -12.46
N ILE A 173 -10.46 11.28 -13.58
CA ILE A 173 -10.77 12.71 -13.57
C ILE A 173 -12.26 12.88 -13.32
N ARG A 174 -12.60 13.42 -12.15
CA ARG A 174 -13.98 13.67 -11.73
C ARG A 174 -14.18 15.15 -11.47
N ALA A 175 -15.38 15.64 -11.74
CA ALA A 175 -15.78 17.00 -11.39
C ALA A 175 -17.02 16.89 -10.50
N ASP A 176 -17.01 17.58 -9.36
CA ASP A 176 -18.20 17.85 -8.59
C ASP A 176 -18.52 19.35 -8.60
N ARG A 177 -19.54 19.78 -7.83
CA ARG A 177 -19.96 21.19 -7.80
C ARG A 177 -18.90 22.14 -7.21
N ASP A 178 -17.96 21.62 -6.43
CA ASP A 178 -17.04 22.40 -5.62
C ASP A 178 -15.57 22.24 -6.07
N ALA A 179 -15.20 21.13 -6.72
CA ALA A 179 -13.83 20.83 -7.14
C ALA A 179 -13.71 19.79 -8.28
N TYR A 180 -12.54 19.80 -8.93
CA TYR A 180 -12.07 18.69 -9.76
C TYR A 180 -11.22 17.74 -8.90
N TYR A 181 -11.47 16.45 -9.02
CA TYR A 181 -10.69 15.39 -8.40
C TYR A 181 -9.88 14.67 -9.46
N TYR A 182 -8.56 14.69 -9.29
CA TYR A 182 -7.60 13.92 -10.06
C TYR A 182 -6.39 13.62 -9.19
N GLY A 183 -6.25 12.37 -8.75
CA GLY A 183 -5.27 11.94 -7.75
C GLY A 183 -3.82 11.87 -8.25
N ARG A 184 -3.52 12.32 -9.47
CA ARG A 184 -2.18 12.25 -10.08
C ARG A 184 -1.10 12.85 -9.18
N ASP A 185 -1.24 14.11 -8.78
CA ASP A 185 -0.21 14.79 -7.99
C ASP A 185 0.03 14.04 -6.67
N ARG A 186 -1.02 13.49 -6.06
CA ARG A 186 -0.89 12.69 -4.84
C ARG A 186 -0.18 11.37 -5.08
N LEU A 187 -0.51 10.66 -6.16
CA LEU A 187 0.14 9.41 -6.54
C LEU A 187 1.66 9.61 -6.69
N TRP A 188 2.10 10.56 -7.49
CA TRP A 188 3.54 10.78 -7.72
C TRP A 188 4.26 11.41 -6.53
N THR A 189 3.57 12.20 -5.70
CA THR A 189 4.16 12.71 -4.45
C THR A 189 4.50 11.58 -3.47
N VAL A 190 3.62 10.58 -3.37
CA VAL A 190 3.80 9.46 -2.43
C VAL A 190 4.62 8.32 -3.05
N HIS A 191 4.52 8.14 -4.37
CA HIS A 191 5.09 7.05 -5.14
C HIS A 191 5.82 7.55 -6.39
N PRO A 192 6.91 8.32 -6.24
CA PRO A 192 7.67 8.84 -7.39
C PRO A 192 8.30 7.73 -8.24
N ASP A 193 8.51 6.55 -7.66
CA ASP A 193 9.08 5.36 -8.28
C ASP A 193 8.04 4.40 -8.87
N ILE A 194 6.75 4.77 -8.91
CA ILE A 194 5.65 3.87 -9.32
C ILE A 194 5.90 3.16 -10.66
N ILE A 195 6.45 3.85 -11.67
CA ILE A 195 6.74 3.25 -12.98
C ILE A 195 7.74 2.10 -12.85
N SER A 196 8.84 2.32 -12.13
CA SER A 196 9.87 1.31 -11.88
C SER A 196 9.31 0.11 -11.12
N VAL A 197 8.51 0.39 -10.09
CA VAL A 197 7.85 -0.64 -9.27
C VAL A 197 6.89 -1.49 -10.12
N LEU A 198 6.07 -0.87 -10.97
CA LEU A 198 5.16 -1.58 -11.84
C LEU A 198 5.90 -2.38 -12.93
N CYS A 199 6.92 -1.81 -13.58
CA CYS A 199 7.75 -2.56 -14.53
C CYS A 199 8.31 -3.85 -13.91
N SER A 200 8.74 -3.78 -12.65
CA SER A 200 9.38 -4.89 -11.96
C SER A 200 8.40 -5.94 -11.41
N LEU A 201 7.22 -5.52 -10.93
CA LEU A 201 6.33 -6.38 -10.15
C LEU A 201 5.01 -6.71 -10.85
N CYS A 202 4.41 -5.76 -11.56
CA CYS A 202 3.09 -5.88 -12.19
C CYS A 202 3.02 -5.06 -13.49
N PRO A 203 3.79 -5.42 -14.54
CA PRO A 203 3.88 -4.64 -15.78
C PRO A 203 2.54 -4.46 -16.51
N GLU A 204 1.59 -5.37 -16.31
CA GLU A 204 0.22 -5.32 -16.83
C GLU A 204 -0.64 -4.18 -16.28
N LEU A 205 -0.17 -3.49 -15.23
CA LEU A 205 -0.82 -2.30 -14.65
C LEU A 205 -0.32 -1.00 -15.28
N LEU A 206 0.75 -1.05 -16.08
CA LEU A 206 1.28 0.14 -16.75
C LEU A 206 0.27 0.73 -17.73
N GLU A 207 -0.53 -0.10 -18.40
CA GLU A 207 -1.59 0.38 -19.29
C GLU A 207 -2.63 1.19 -18.51
N ASP A 208 -3.09 0.73 -17.34
CA ASP A 208 -4.05 1.49 -16.51
C ASP A 208 -3.45 2.81 -15.99
N LEU A 209 -2.17 2.79 -15.65
CA LEU A 209 -1.44 3.98 -15.22
C LEU A 209 -1.39 5.01 -16.36
N LEU A 210 -1.02 4.57 -17.56
CA LEU A 210 -0.86 5.44 -18.73
C LEU A 210 -2.21 5.94 -19.28
N ASP A 211 -3.25 5.12 -19.26
CA ASP A 211 -4.63 5.51 -19.59
C ASP A 211 -5.13 6.62 -18.65
N GLY A 212 -4.81 6.51 -17.35
CA GLY A 212 -5.14 7.51 -16.35
C GLY A 212 -4.42 8.86 -16.53
N LEU A 213 -3.44 8.93 -17.43
CA LEU A 213 -2.74 10.15 -17.80
C LEU A 213 -3.28 10.76 -19.12
N LEU A 214 -4.40 10.24 -19.62
CA LEU A 214 -5.11 10.76 -20.78
C LEU A 214 -6.48 11.29 -20.36
N TRP A 215 -6.91 12.39 -20.99
CA TRP A 215 -8.30 12.85 -20.93
C TRP A 215 -8.84 13.11 -22.32
N HIS A 216 -10.05 12.61 -22.58
CA HIS A 216 -10.74 12.77 -23.85
C HIS A 216 -11.95 13.69 -23.65
N SER A 217 -12.14 14.64 -24.57
CA SER A 217 -13.38 15.42 -24.63
C SER A 217 -14.55 14.53 -25.01
N ALA A 218 -15.73 14.81 -24.43
CA ALA A 218 -16.98 14.20 -24.87
C ALA A 218 -17.45 14.75 -26.23
N SER A 219 -16.96 15.93 -26.64
CA SER A 219 -17.29 16.54 -27.93
C SER A 219 -16.42 16.00 -29.06
N VAL A 220 -17.08 15.69 -30.18
CA VAL A 220 -16.42 15.39 -31.46
C VAL A 220 -16.60 16.60 -32.36
N GLU A 221 -15.49 17.19 -32.80
CA GLU A 221 -15.49 18.34 -33.72
C GLU A 221 -14.79 17.93 -35.02
N SER A 222 -15.51 18.01 -36.14
CA SER A 222 -14.99 17.62 -37.46
C SER A 222 -14.38 16.20 -37.51
N GLY A 223 -15.01 15.25 -36.82
CA GLY A 223 -14.54 13.86 -36.74
C GLY A 223 -13.29 13.66 -35.86
N ARG A 224 -12.89 14.67 -35.08
CA ARG A 224 -11.75 14.61 -34.16
C ARG A 224 -12.22 14.84 -32.73
N VAL A 225 -11.52 14.21 -31.78
CA VAL A 225 -11.72 14.41 -30.34
C VAL A 225 -10.50 15.12 -29.79
N ARG A 226 -10.72 16.12 -28.93
CA ARG A 226 -9.63 16.74 -28.18
C ARG A 226 -9.13 15.77 -27.11
N VAL A 227 -7.83 15.54 -27.09
CA VAL A 227 -7.15 14.73 -26.07
C VAL A 227 -6.14 15.60 -25.34
N ASN A 228 -6.21 15.60 -24.01
CA ASN A 228 -5.18 16.19 -23.15
C ASN A 228 -4.28 15.07 -22.62
N TYR A 229 -2.98 15.28 -22.70
CA TYR A 229 -1.96 14.34 -22.23
C TYR A 229 -1.28 14.93 -20.99
N TYR A 230 -1.30 14.21 -19.88
CA TYR A 230 -0.62 14.60 -18.64
C TYR A 230 0.73 13.88 -18.57
N VAL A 231 1.74 14.51 -19.20
CA VAL A 231 3.03 13.83 -19.46
C VAL A 231 4.14 14.21 -18.52
N ARG A 232 3.97 15.18 -17.62
CA ARG A 232 5.07 15.79 -16.84
C ARG A 232 5.91 14.72 -16.14
N GLU A 233 5.26 13.83 -15.40
CA GLU A 233 5.91 12.84 -14.57
C GLU A 233 6.52 11.66 -15.36
N VAL A 234 6.05 11.45 -16.59
CA VAL A 234 6.59 10.45 -17.52
C VAL A 234 7.72 11.04 -18.36
N TYR A 235 7.59 12.29 -18.80
CA TYR A 235 8.55 12.97 -19.66
C TYR A 235 9.79 13.44 -18.88
N GLY A 236 9.61 13.94 -17.66
CA GLY A 236 10.62 14.62 -16.84
C GLY A 236 10.57 16.16 -16.98
N ASP A 237 11.37 16.88 -16.21
CA ASP A 237 11.62 18.30 -16.45
C ASP A 237 12.96 18.46 -17.21
N PRO A 238 13.00 19.04 -18.42
CA PRO A 238 14.24 19.27 -19.15
C PRO A 238 15.30 20.06 -18.37
N ASP A 239 14.88 20.91 -17.43
CA ASP A 239 15.80 21.69 -16.60
C ASP A 239 16.48 20.82 -15.53
N ASP A 240 15.79 19.74 -15.10
CA ASP A 240 16.30 18.79 -14.10
C ASP A 240 17.11 17.63 -14.74
N PHE A 241 16.87 17.32 -16.03
CA PHE A 241 17.47 16.17 -16.72
C PHE A 241 18.16 16.56 -18.03
N HIS A 242 19.50 16.62 -18.00
CA HIS A 242 20.32 16.92 -19.18
C HIS A 242 20.57 15.72 -20.09
N ASP A 243 20.43 14.49 -19.58
CA ASP A 243 20.46 13.25 -20.37
C ASP A 243 19.03 12.66 -20.46
N ALA A 244 18.64 12.26 -21.67
CA ALA A 244 17.37 11.60 -21.91
C ALA A 244 17.27 10.23 -21.20
N TRP A 245 18.41 9.58 -20.92
CA TRP A 245 18.49 8.31 -20.19
C TRP A 245 18.34 8.46 -18.68
N ASP A 246 18.51 9.68 -18.15
CA ASP A 246 18.28 9.97 -16.73
C ASP A 246 16.83 10.40 -16.46
N ALA A 247 16.08 10.74 -17.51
CA ALA A 247 14.70 11.17 -17.40
C ALA A 247 13.75 10.01 -17.01
N PRO A 248 12.60 10.28 -16.35
CA PRO A 248 11.66 9.25 -15.90
C PRO A 248 11.21 8.27 -17.00
N PHE A 249 11.08 8.76 -18.24
CA PHE A 249 10.72 7.94 -19.39
C PHE A 249 11.71 6.80 -19.66
N ALA A 250 12.99 6.98 -19.34
CA ALA A 250 14.02 5.97 -19.59
C ALA A 250 13.73 4.66 -18.85
N VAL A 251 13.14 4.74 -17.65
CA VAL A 251 12.69 3.55 -16.91
C VAL A 251 11.68 2.75 -17.73
N LEU A 252 10.69 3.43 -18.31
CA LEU A 252 9.69 2.79 -19.16
C LEU A 252 10.32 2.24 -20.45
N ALA A 253 11.27 2.96 -21.03
CA ALA A 253 11.94 2.55 -22.26
C ALA A 253 12.86 1.34 -22.08
N LEU A 254 13.54 1.24 -20.93
CA LEU A 254 14.52 0.19 -20.63
C LEU A 254 13.89 -1.07 -20.01
N GLN A 255 12.84 -0.89 -19.21
CA GLN A 255 12.26 -1.96 -18.39
C GLN A 255 10.81 -2.28 -18.75
N GLY A 256 10.12 -1.38 -19.45
CA GLY A 256 8.72 -1.55 -19.79
C GLY A 256 8.50 -2.60 -20.88
N PRO A 257 7.30 -3.23 -20.92
CA PRO A 257 6.90 -4.07 -22.04
C PRO A 257 6.96 -3.33 -23.37
N THR A 258 7.47 -3.99 -24.42
CA THR A 258 7.55 -3.42 -25.77
C THR A 258 6.17 -3.09 -26.35
N THR A 259 5.12 -3.77 -25.88
CA THR A 259 3.73 -3.50 -26.24
C THR A 259 3.25 -2.12 -25.82
N LEU A 260 3.89 -1.45 -24.87
CA LEU A 260 3.51 -0.10 -24.45
C LEU A 260 3.94 0.98 -25.44
N PHE A 261 4.84 0.69 -26.37
CA PHE A 261 5.32 1.70 -27.33
C PHE A 261 4.29 2.11 -28.37
N VAL A 262 3.18 1.35 -28.51
CA VAL A 262 2.01 1.74 -29.31
C VAL A 262 0.95 2.47 -28.49
N HIS A 263 1.17 2.66 -27.19
CA HIS A 263 0.24 3.39 -26.34
C HIS A 263 0.26 4.89 -26.70
N PRO A 264 -0.89 5.56 -26.90
CA PRO A 264 -0.92 6.95 -27.40
C PRO A 264 -0.11 7.93 -26.55
N LEU A 265 -0.09 7.77 -25.22
CA LEU A 265 0.72 8.60 -24.36
C LEU A 265 2.23 8.41 -24.58
N VAL A 266 2.66 7.16 -24.78
CA VAL A 266 4.07 6.82 -24.99
C VAL A 266 4.53 7.36 -26.34
N GLU A 267 3.73 7.15 -27.39
CA GLU A 267 3.97 7.76 -28.70
C GLU A 267 4.07 9.29 -28.60
N LYS A 268 3.18 9.92 -27.82
CA LYS A 268 3.20 11.37 -27.64
C LYS A 268 4.45 11.86 -26.92
N VAL A 269 4.88 11.15 -25.87
CA VAL A 269 6.11 11.47 -25.12
C VAL A 269 7.35 11.30 -26.00
N LEU A 270 7.41 10.22 -26.80
CA LEU A 270 8.49 9.99 -27.76
C LEU A 270 8.58 11.08 -28.83
N ASP A 271 7.43 11.47 -29.41
CA ASP A 271 7.36 12.55 -30.40
C ASP A 271 7.85 13.89 -29.81
N LEU A 272 7.46 14.19 -28.56
CA LEU A 272 7.93 15.37 -27.85
C LEU A 272 9.44 15.33 -27.61
N LYS A 273 9.99 14.20 -27.11
CA LYS A 273 11.44 14.07 -26.88
C LYS A 273 12.23 14.19 -28.17
N TRP A 274 11.74 13.60 -29.27
CA TRP A 274 12.36 13.75 -30.58
C TRP A 274 12.37 15.21 -31.03
N LYS A 275 11.20 15.87 -31.04
CA LYS A 275 11.06 17.23 -31.57
C LYS A 275 11.83 18.28 -30.76
N LEU A 276 11.86 18.15 -29.44
CA LEU A 276 12.40 19.16 -28.54
C LEU A 276 13.87 18.96 -28.20
N PHE A 277 14.34 17.70 -28.15
CA PHE A 277 15.70 17.39 -27.72
C PHE A 277 16.48 16.65 -28.80
N ALA A 278 16.07 15.42 -29.13
CA ALA A 278 16.92 14.51 -29.88
C ALA A 278 17.17 14.96 -31.33
N ARG A 279 16.21 15.64 -31.97
CA ARG A 279 16.36 16.13 -33.34
C ARG A 279 17.50 17.14 -33.47
N THR A 280 17.60 18.08 -32.53
CA THR A 280 18.66 19.09 -32.56
C THR A 280 20.02 18.44 -32.33
N TYR A 281 20.11 17.54 -31.34
CA TYR A 281 21.33 16.80 -31.05
C TYR A 281 21.78 15.93 -32.24
N PHE A 282 20.86 15.19 -32.86
CA PHE A 282 21.12 14.37 -34.04
C PHE A 282 21.64 15.21 -35.22
N LEU A 283 21.00 16.35 -35.51
CA LEU A 283 21.43 17.24 -36.58
C LEU A 283 22.82 17.85 -36.33
N VAL A 284 23.18 18.11 -35.07
CA VAL A 284 24.52 18.60 -34.71
C VAL A 284 25.56 17.48 -34.83
N MET A 285 25.24 16.25 -34.41
CA MET A 285 26.21 15.14 -34.39
C MET A 285 26.45 14.45 -35.73
N GLU A 286 25.45 14.43 -36.62
CA GLU A 286 25.55 13.71 -37.91
C GLU A 286 25.93 14.62 -39.09
N PHE A 287 25.75 15.94 -38.95
CA PHE A 287 26.00 16.90 -40.03
C PHE A 287 27.13 17.90 -39.73
N TRP A 288 27.82 17.76 -38.59
CA TRP A 288 29.05 18.47 -38.25
C TRP A 288 30.11 17.48 -37.77
#